data_AF-F6G4X8-F1
#
_entry.id   AF-F6G4X8-F1
#
_cell.length_a   1.000
_cell.length_b   1.000
_cell.length_c   1.000
_cell.angle_alpha   90.00
_cell.angle_beta   90.00
_cell.angle_gamma   90.00
#
_symmetry.space_group_name_H-M   'P 1'
#
loop_
_entity.id
_entity.type
_entity.pdbx_description
1 polymer ?
#
loop_
_entity_poly.entity_id
_entity_poly.type
_entity_poly.pdbx_seq_one_letter_code
_entity_poly.pdbx_strand_id
1 'polypeptide(L)'
;MKIIRGLVALAALGWITLLGAANTVPTVDISTVPLYGRSQNIHPNLMLSLSVEFPTTGAAYRGDYDENATYLGYFNSAKCYNYDSNNGWFVIATDATPDTHECSGQFSGNFMNWAASSAIDEFRLAMTGGDRVVDTTTQTVLQRAVLQSGFFRKASNFPVKSYSSPSTVTPFFNWSNVSIASCGNHIFFADRDYAGTKSR
;
A
#
# COMPACT_ATOMS: atom_id res chain seq x y z
N MET A 1 63.00 -5.86 75.07
CA MET A 1 62.74 -4.40 75.11
C MET A 1 63.77 -3.67 74.24
N LYS A 2 63.52 -3.52 72.92
CA LYS A 2 64.15 -2.52 72.00
C LYS A 2 63.79 -2.71 70.52
N ILE A 3 63.39 -3.92 70.10
CA ILE A 3 63.13 -4.23 68.66
C ILE A 3 61.68 -3.91 68.25
N ILE A 4 60.71 -4.01 69.16
CA ILE A 4 59.27 -3.82 68.87
C ILE A 4 58.91 -2.32 68.73
N ARG A 5 59.70 -1.41 69.30
CA ARG A 5 59.45 0.04 69.22
C ARG A 5 59.87 0.67 67.88
N GLY A 6 60.75 0.03 67.12
CA GLY A 6 61.18 0.52 65.79
C GLY A 6 60.18 0.24 64.68
N LEU A 7 59.40 -0.84 64.80
CA LEU A 7 58.41 -1.26 63.80
C LEU A 7 57.14 -0.39 63.81
N VAL A 8 56.78 0.20 64.96
CA VAL A 8 55.61 1.09 65.04
C VAL A 8 55.88 2.45 64.38
N ALA A 9 57.13 2.95 64.44
CA ALA A 9 57.51 4.21 63.80
C ALA A 9 57.56 4.11 62.26
N LEU A 10 57.94 2.95 61.72
CA LEU A 10 57.93 2.69 60.27
C LEU A 10 56.51 2.51 59.71
N ALA A 11 55.59 1.94 60.49
CA ALA A 11 54.18 1.83 60.10
C ALA A 11 53.46 3.21 60.06
N ALA A 12 53.81 4.12 60.97
CA ALA A 12 53.19 5.45 61.04
C ALA A 12 53.66 6.40 59.92
N LEU A 13 54.90 6.26 59.43
CA LEU A 13 55.42 7.04 58.29
C LEU A 13 54.93 6.52 56.92
N GLY A 14 54.54 5.25 56.83
CA GLY A 14 53.96 4.67 55.60
C GLY A 14 52.48 5.01 55.36
N TRP A 15 51.78 5.52 56.38
CA TRP A 15 50.37 5.95 56.27
C TRP A 15 50.18 7.41 55.87
N ILE A 16 51.24 8.23 55.94
CA ILE A 16 51.15 9.67 55.61
C ILE A 16 51.35 9.92 54.09
N THR A 17 51.82 8.95 53.33
CA THR A 17 52.00 9.07 51.86
C THR A 17 50.76 8.70 51.03
N LEU A 18 49.63 8.35 51.67
CA LEU A 18 48.37 8.00 50.97
C LEU A 18 47.29 9.08 51.02
N LEU A 19 47.56 10.25 51.62
CA LEU A 19 46.69 11.42 51.59
C LEU A 19 47.09 12.38 50.45
N GLY A 20 47.32 11.83 49.27
CA GLY A 20 47.31 12.61 48.03
C GLY A 20 45.85 12.94 47.71
N ALA A 21 45.49 14.22 47.73
CA ALA A 21 44.16 14.71 47.45
C ALA A 21 43.60 14.11 46.15
N ALA A 22 42.59 13.25 46.27
CA ALA A 22 41.73 12.89 45.15
C ALA A 22 40.89 14.13 44.80
N ASN A 23 41.40 14.96 43.89
CA ASN A 23 40.58 15.98 43.26
C ASN A 23 39.62 15.27 42.31
N THR A 24 38.44 14.89 42.81
CA THR A 24 37.34 14.49 41.94
C THR A 24 36.89 15.74 41.18
N VAL A 25 37.26 15.84 39.91
CA VAL A 25 36.70 16.86 39.01
C VAL A 25 35.19 16.57 38.93
N PRO A 26 34.31 17.52 39.28
CA PRO A 26 32.87 17.29 39.15
C PRO A 26 32.58 17.01 37.68
N THR A 27 31.95 15.88 37.40
CA THR A 27 31.46 15.57 36.06
C THR A 27 30.37 16.56 35.71
N VAL A 28 30.65 17.47 34.78
CA VAL A 28 29.64 18.34 34.18
C VAL A 28 28.87 17.50 33.17
N ASP A 29 27.57 17.33 33.44
CA ASP A 29 26.66 16.65 32.53
C ASP A 29 26.43 17.57 31.30
N ILE A 30 27.14 17.30 30.21
CA ILE A 30 27.00 18.06 28.97
C ILE A 30 25.80 17.48 28.22
N SER A 31 24.81 18.33 27.96
CA SER A 31 23.61 17.97 27.20
C SER A 31 23.98 17.27 25.89
N THR A 32 23.66 15.97 25.78
CA THR A 32 23.82 15.18 24.56
C THR A 32 22.74 15.46 23.53
N VAL A 33 21.77 16.34 23.86
CA VAL A 33 20.73 16.82 22.97
C VAL A 33 20.95 18.30 22.62
N PRO A 34 20.78 18.69 21.34
CA PRO A 34 20.91 20.08 20.90
C PRO A 34 19.97 21.02 21.66
N LEU A 35 20.40 22.26 21.90
CA LEU A 35 19.63 23.28 22.65
C LEU A 35 18.24 23.58 22.05
N TYR A 36 18.03 23.27 20.76
CA TYR A 36 16.75 23.40 20.06
C TYR A 36 15.81 22.19 20.23
N GLY A 37 16.17 21.20 21.06
CA GLY A 37 15.44 19.95 21.28
C GLY A 37 14.77 19.83 22.65
N ARG A 38 14.13 20.87 23.19
CA ARG A 38 13.32 20.72 24.42
C ARG A 38 11.98 20.01 24.19
N SER A 39 11.63 19.72 22.94
CA SER A 39 10.58 18.78 22.53
C SER A 39 11.20 17.74 21.59
N GLN A 40 11.62 16.59 22.11
CA GLN A 40 12.30 15.51 21.34
C GLN A 40 11.40 14.30 21.10
N ASN A 41 10.08 14.51 21.10
CA ASN A 41 9.14 13.55 20.51
C ASN A 41 8.48 14.10 19.26
N ILE A 42 9.23 14.88 18.46
CA ILE A 42 8.79 15.22 17.11
C ILE A 42 9.15 14.01 16.26
N HIS A 43 8.22 13.07 16.18
CA HIS A 43 8.28 12.03 15.15
C HIS A 43 8.53 12.72 13.80
N PRO A 44 9.42 12.19 12.95
CA PRO A 44 9.60 12.74 11.62
C PRO A 44 8.25 12.71 10.90
N ASN A 45 7.65 13.88 10.71
CA ASN A 45 6.39 14.05 10.00
C ASN A 45 6.74 14.47 8.56
N LEU A 46 6.58 13.54 7.63
CA LEU A 46 6.64 13.83 6.19
C LEU A 46 5.25 14.30 5.75
N MET A 47 5.17 15.51 5.21
CA MET A 47 3.97 16.00 4.52
C MET A 47 4.17 15.85 3.02
N LEU A 48 3.35 15.02 2.38
CA LEU A 48 3.30 14.90 0.93
C LEU A 48 2.21 15.84 0.41
N SER A 49 2.61 16.93 -0.24
CA SER A 49 1.69 17.81 -0.96
C SER A 49 1.49 17.26 -2.37
N LEU A 50 0.49 16.42 -2.56
CA LEU A 50 0.17 15.82 -3.85
C LEU A 50 -0.64 16.81 -4.70
N SER A 51 -0.18 17.10 -5.91
CA SER A 51 -1.02 17.72 -6.93
C SER A 51 -1.79 16.63 -7.65
N VAL A 52 -3.12 16.66 -7.55
CA VAL A 52 -4.01 15.83 -8.37
C VAL A 52 -4.60 16.72 -9.46
N GLU A 53 -4.36 16.38 -10.72
CA GLU A 53 -4.82 17.15 -11.87
C GLU A 53 -5.81 16.32 -12.70
N PHE A 54 -6.44 16.94 -13.69
CA PHE A 54 -7.02 16.16 -14.77
C PHE A 54 -5.85 15.51 -15.54
N PRO A 55 -5.82 14.19 -15.81
CA PRO A 55 -6.87 13.18 -15.65
C PRO A 55 -6.52 12.09 -14.63
N THR A 56 -6.13 12.41 -13.39
CA THR A 56 -5.66 11.40 -12.40
C THR A 56 -6.71 10.33 -12.06
N THR A 57 -8.00 10.59 -12.30
CA THR A 57 -9.08 9.56 -12.26
C THR A 57 -9.23 8.79 -13.59
N GLY A 58 -8.25 8.83 -14.49
CA GLY A 58 -8.25 8.14 -15.78
C GLY A 58 -7.77 6.70 -15.65
N ALA A 59 -7.94 5.91 -16.71
CA ALA A 59 -7.49 4.52 -16.74
C ALA A 59 -5.96 4.44 -16.54
N ALA A 60 -5.52 3.63 -15.57
CA ALA A 60 -4.09 3.40 -15.31
C ALA A 60 -3.42 2.71 -16.51
N TYR A 61 -4.10 1.73 -17.08
CA TYR A 61 -3.62 0.97 -18.24
C TYR A 61 -4.46 1.31 -19.47
N ARG A 62 -3.80 1.58 -20.60
CA ARG A 62 -4.47 2.02 -21.84
C ARG A 62 -4.26 1.09 -23.03
N GLY A 63 -3.23 0.26 -22.99
CA GLY A 63 -2.99 -0.77 -24.00
C GLY A 63 -3.92 -1.96 -23.83
N ASP A 64 -3.80 -2.90 -24.77
CA ASP A 64 -4.49 -4.18 -24.72
C ASP A 64 -4.07 -4.99 -23.49
N TYR A 65 -4.93 -5.92 -23.08
CA TYR A 65 -4.60 -6.84 -21.99
C TYR A 65 -3.56 -7.86 -22.46
N ASP A 66 -2.50 -8.00 -21.69
CA ASP A 66 -1.48 -9.04 -21.82
C ASP A 66 -1.51 -9.91 -20.56
N GLU A 67 -1.85 -11.18 -20.73
CA GLU A 67 -1.94 -12.16 -19.65
C GLU A 67 -0.60 -12.41 -18.94
N ASN A 68 0.53 -12.16 -19.62
CA ASN A 68 1.86 -12.33 -19.06
C ASN A 68 2.33 -11.09 -18.28
N ALA A 69 1.62 -9.96 -18.41
CA ALA A 69 1.92 -8.74 -17.70
C ALA A 69 1.20 -8.71 -16.35
N THR A 70 1.91 -8.33 -15.29
CA THR A 70 1.29 -8.05 -14.00
C THR A 70 0.81 -6.60 -13.94
N TYR A 71 -0.49 -6.42 -13.74
CA TYR A 71 -1.12 -5.11 -13.58
C TYR A 71 -1.34 -4.80 -12.10
N LEU A 72 -0.89 -3.62 -11.66
CA LEU A 72 -1.06 -3.13 -10.30
C LEU A 72 -2.48 -2.56 -10.10
N GLY A 73 -2.97 -2.65 -8.88
CA GLY A 73 -4.29 -2.18 -8.49
C GLY A 73 -4.75 -2.84 -7.19
N TYR A 74 -6.01 -2.63 -6.84
CA TYR A 74 -6.56 -3.15 -5.58
C TYR A 74 -6.75 -4.66 -5.56
N PHE A 75 -6.87 -5.31 -6.72
CA PHE A 75 -6.94 -6.76 -6.78
C PHE A 75 -5.52 -7.34 -6.69
N ASN A 76 -5.38 -8.49 -6.03
CA ASN A 76 -4.16 -9.27 -6.08
C ASN A 76 -4.10 -9.99 -7.43
N SER A 77 -3.06 -9.72 -8.23
CA SER A 77 -2.91 -10.29 -9.57
C SER A 77 -2.84 -11.82 -9.57
N ALA A 78 -2.31 -12.42 -8.50
CA ALA A 78 -2.16 -13.87 -8.35
C ALA A 78 -3.42 -14.57 -7.80
N LYS A 79 -4.55 -13.88 -7.68
CA LYS A 79 -5.79 -14.42 -7.09
C LYS A 79 -6.98 -14.32 -8.05
N CYS A 80 -7.87 -15.28 -7.92
CA CYS A 80 -9.19 -15.29 -8.54
C CYS A 80 -10.26 -14.83 -7.55
N TYR A 81 -11.31 -14.21 -8.06
CA TYR A 81 -12.35 -13.57 -7.25
C TYR A 81 -13.75 -14.03 -7.66
N ASN A 82 -14.60 -14.26 -6.67
CA ASN A 82 -16.05 -14.33 -6.85
C ASN A 82 -16.64 -12.96 -6.52
N TYR A 83 -17.66 -12.54 -7.28
CA TYR A 83 -18.45 -11.37 -6.91
C TYR A 83 -19.57 -11.79 -5.96
N ASP A 84 -19.55 -11.28 -4.73
CA ASP A 84 -20.63 -11.47 -3.77
C ASP A 84 -21.73 -10.45 -4.07
N SER A 85 -22.79 -10.90 -4.75
CA SER A 85 -23.92 -10.05 -5.13
C SER A 85 -24.78 -9.60 -3.95
N ASN A 86 -24.71 -10.28 -2.80
CA ASN A 86 -25.50 -9.92 -1.63
C ASN A 86 -24.89 -8.70 -0.94
N ASN A 87 -23.56 -8.67 -0.87
CA ASN A 87 -22.83 -7.61 -0.19
C ASN A 87 -22.26 -6.54 -1.14
N GLY A 88 -22.11 -6.85 -2.43
CA GLY A 88 -21.67 -5.91 -3.46
C GLY A 88 -20.15 -5.73 -3.57
N TRP A 89 -19.37 -6.78 -3.28
CA TRP A 89 -17.89 -6.73 -3.38
C TRP A 89 -17.29 -8.04 -3.89
N PHE A 90 -16.02 -7.97 -4.32
CA PHE A 90 -15.26 -9.12 -4.76
C PHE A 90 -14.55 -9.80 -3.58
N VAL A 91 -14.60 -11.12 -3.53
CA VAL A 91 -13.98 -11.95 -2.49
C VAL A 91 -12.99 -12.90 -3.13
N ILE A 92 -11.80 -13.01 -2.55
CA ILE A 92 -10.77 -13.97 -3.01
C ILE A 92 -11.35 -15.38 -2.90
N ALA A 93 -11.23 -16.14 -3.98
CA ALA A 93 -11.73 -17.51 -4.06
C ALA A 93 -10.58 -18.52 -4.15
N THR A 94 -9.70 -18.39 -5.15
CA THR A 94 -8.57 -19.31 -5.38
C THR A 94 -7.33 -18.55 -5.85
N ASP A 95 -6.24 -19.29 -6.05
CA ASP A 95 -5.08 -18.80 -6.79
C ASP A 95 -5.37 -18.75 -8.29
N ALA A 96 -4.80 -17.76 -8.97
CA ALA A 96 -4.77 -17.68 -10.42
C ALA A 96 -3.72 -18.63 -10.99
N THR A 97 -3.87 -19.04 -12.24
CA THR A 97 -2.84 -19.80 -12.95
C THR A 97 -1.54 -18.99 -12.97
N PRO A 98 -0.40 -19.58 -12.56
CA PRO A 98 0.89 -18.91 -12.64
C PRO A 98 1.19 -18.45 -14.08
N ASP A 99 1.90 -17.33 -14.20
CA ASP A 99 2.34 -16.70 -15.46
C ASP A 99 1.23 -16.09 -16.32
N THR A 100 0.08 -16.76 -16.51
CA THR A 100 -1.02 -16.26 -17.34
C THR A 100 -2.09 -15.50 -16.54
N HIS A 101 -2.06 -15.59 -15.22
CA HIS A 101 -3.04 -14.96 -14.32
C HIS A 101 -4.50 -15.33 -14.64
N GLU A 102 -4.73 -16.49 -15.24
CA GLU A 102 -6.06 -16.95 -15.65
C GLU A 102 -6.86 -17.52 -14.46
N CYS A 103 -8.17 -17.36 -14.56
CA CYS A 103 -9.18 -17.75 -13.57
C CYS A 103 -10.42 -18.29 -14.30
N SER A 104 -10.49 -19.62 -14.48
CA SER A 104 -11.65 -20.25 -15.11
C SER A 104 -12.90 -20.12 -14.22
N GLY A 105 -13.91 -19.42 -14.72
CA GLY A 105 -15.19 -19.23 -14.00
C GLY A 105 -15.19 -18.18 -12.91
N GLN A 106 -14.13 -17.41 -12.79
CA GLN A 106 -13.94 -16.41 -11.75
C GLN A 106 -13.31 -15.15 -12.36
N PHE A 107 -13.34 -14.05 -11.64
CA PHE A 107 -12.64 -12.84 -12.07
C PHE A 107 -11.16 -12.95 -11.74
N SER A 108 -10.29 -12.84 -12.74
CA SER A 108 -8.86 -12.69 -12.53
C SER A 108 -8.55 -11.33 -11.90
N GLY A 109 -7.85 -11.32 -10.77
CA GLY A 109 -7.42 -10.07 -10.15
C GLY A 109 -6.53 -9.25 -11.08
N ASN A 110 -5.68 -9.91 -11.86
CA ASN A 110 -4.81 -9.24 -12.83
C ASN A 110 -5.62 -8.55 -13.94
N PHE A 111 -6.58 -9.28 -14.50
CA PHE A 111 -7.50 -8.73 -15.50
C PHE A 111 -8.33 -7.57 -14.95
N MET A 112 -8.82 -7.68 -13.72
CA MET A 112 -9.61 -6.62 -13.08
C MET A 112 -8.79 -5.35 -12.82
N ASN A 113 -7.51 -5.49 -12.43
CA ASN A 113 -6.59 -4.35 -12.31
C ASN A 113 -6.39 -3.66 -13.65
N TRP A 114 -6.10 -4.42 -14.72
CA TRP A 114 -6.03 -3.85 -16.06
C TRP A 114 -7.34 -3.15 -16.42
N ALA A 115 -8.47 -3.82 -16.27
CA ALA A 115 -9.77 -3.36 -16.78
C ALA A 115 -10.28 -2.11 -16.06
N ALA A 116 -10.05 -1.98 -14.75
CA ALA A 116 -10.76 -1.02 -13.91
C ALA A 116 -9.88 -0.07 -13.09
N SER A 117 -8.58 -0.31 -12.91
CA SER A 117 -7.74 0.59 -12.11
C SER A 117 -7.66 1.99 -12.72
N SER A 118 -7.79 3.01 -11.87
CA SER A 118 -7.43 4.38 -12.21
C SER A 118 -6.09 4.76 -11.57
N ALA A 119 -5.39 5.76 -12.13
CA ALA A 119 -4.09 6.18 -11.59
C ALA A 119 -4.20 6.60 -10.10
N ILE A 120 -5.30 7.23 -9.70
CA ILE A 120 -5.55 7.59 -8.29
C ILE A 120 -5.72 6.37 -7.37
N ASP A 121 -6.22 5.24 -7.87
CA ASP A 121 -6.34 4.01 -7.08
C ASP A 121 -4.96 3.47 -6.70
N GLU A 122 -4.01 3.50 -7.64
CA GLU A 122 -2.62 3.06 -7.41
C GLU A 122 -1.91 3.98 -6.41
N PHE A 123 -2.10 5.30 -6.52
CA PHE A 123 -1.55 6.24 -5.53
C PHE A 123 -2.11 5.97 -4.13
N ARG A 124 -3.44 5.80 -4.01
CA ARG A 124 -4.07 5.50 -2.71
C ARG A 124 -3.58 4.17 -2.16
N LEU A 125 -3.43 3.14 -3.00
CA LEU A 125 -2.85 1.86 -2.60
C LEU A 125 -1.45 2.03 -2.01
N ALA A 126 -0.57 2.75 -2.72
CA ALA A 126 0.82 2.92 -2.31
C ALA A 126 0.99 3.73 -1.03
N MET A 127 0.12 4.72 -0.78
CA MET A 127 0.28 5.66 0.34
C MET A 127 -0.51 5.27 1.59
N THR A 128 -1.74 4.78 1.41
CA THR A 128 -2.67 4.53 2.52
C THR A 128 -3.20 3.10 2.52
N GLY A 129 -2.76 2.24 1.60
CA GLY A 129 -3.30 0.89 1.43
C GLY A 129 -4.67 0.87 0.72
N GLY A 130 -5.07 1.97 0.07
CA GLY A 130 -6.31 2.11 -0.68
C GLY A 130 -7.38 2.96 0.03
N ASP A 131 -8.57 3.00 -0.56
CA ASP A 131 -9.76 3.69 -0.03
C ASP A 131 -10.67 2.67 0.67
N ARG A 132 -10.58 2.59 2.01
CA ARG A 132 -11.23 1.55 2.83
C ARG A 132 -12.66 1.99 3.18
N VAL A 133 -13.66 1.30 2.64
CA VAL A 133 -15.09 1.55 2.93
C VAL A 133 -15.66 0.65 4.02
N VAL A 134 -15.06 -0.52 4.21
CA VAL A 134 -15.28 -1.38 5.37
C VAL A 134 -13.91 -1.63 5.97
N ASP A 135 -13.78 -1.37 7.27
CA ASP A 135 -12.54 -1.57 8.01
C ASP A 135 -12.85 -2.11 9.42
N THR A 136 -12.72 -3.41 9.57
CA THR A 136 -12.86 -4.12 10.84
C THR A 136 -11.63 -4.99 11.08
N THR A 137 -11.51 -5.58 12.28
CA THR A 137 -10.38 -6.43 12.63
C THR A 137 -10.23 -7.67 11.73
N THR A 138 -11.30 -8.10 11.07
CA THR A 138 -11.33 -9.31 10.23
C THR A 138 -11.64 -9.04 8.76
N GLN A 139 -12.03 -7.81 8.42
CA GLN A 139 -12.49 -7.48 7.07
C GLN A 139 -12.02 -6.10 6.65
N THR A 140 -11.50 -6.04 5.44
CA THR A 140 -11.24 -4.77 4.74
C THR A 140 -11.84 -4.86 3.35
N VAL A 141 -12.65 -3.87 2.98
CA VAL A 141 -13.17 -3.72 1.63
C VAL A 141 -12.69 -2.39 1.08
N LEU A 142 -12.00 -2.45 -0.06
CA LEU A 142 -11.52 -1.27 -0.77
C LEU A 142 -12.52 -0.86 -1.84
N GLN A 143 -12.73 0.45 -1.98
CA GLN A 143 -13.54 1.02 -3.04
C GLN A 143 -12.65 1.69 -4.08
N ARG A 144 -12.92 1.43 -5.36
CA ARG A 144 -12.33 2.19 -6.46
C ARG A 144 -12.73 3.66 -6.42
N ALA A 145 -11.89 4.52 -6.98
CA ALA A 145 -12.18 5.93 -7.13
C ALA A 145 -13.46 6.16 -7.94
N VAL A 146 -14.21 7.19 -7.53
CA VAL A 146 -15.35 7.68 -8.29
C VAL A 146 -14.83 8.43 -9.52
N LEU A 147 -15.05 7.86 -10.70
CA LEU A 147 -14.67 8.49 -11.95
C LEU A 147 -15.54 9.71 -12.24
N GLN A 148 -14.95 10.75 -12.85
CA GLN A 148 -15.71 11.90 -13.33
C GLN A 148 -16.73 11.46 -14.39
N SER A 149 -17.94 12.03 -14.36
CA SER A 149 -19.01 11.69 -15.32
C SER A 149 -18.57 11.85 -16.77
N GLY A 150 -17.76 12.88 -17.04
CA GLY A 150 -17.18 13.14 -18.35
C GLY A 150 -16.19 12.09 -18.85
N PHE A 151 -15.75 11.13 -18.02
CA PHE A 151 -14.78 10.10 -18.41
C PHE A 151 -15.44 8.83 -18.96
N PHE A 152 -16.75 8.66 -18.72
CA PHE A 152 -17.48 7.49 -19.16
C PHE A 152 -17.33 7.28 -20.67
N ARG A 153 -16.74 6.15 -21.05
CA ARG A 153 -16.52 5.73 -22.44
C ARG A 153 -15.75 6.77 -23.28
N LYS A 154 -14.92 7.60 -22.65
CA LYS A 154 -14.09 8.57 -23.36
C LYS A 154 -12.73 7.99 -23.69
N ALA A 155 -12.43 7.94 -24.98
CA ALA A 155 -11.15 7.46 -25.50
C ALA A 155 -9.95 8.14 -24.82
N SER A 156 -10.01 9.44 -24.55
CA SER A 156 -8.94 10.21 -23.90
C SER A 156 -8.72 9.85 -22.43
N ASN A 157 -9.74 9.38 -21.71
CA ASN A 157 -9.71 9.32 -20.25
C ASN A 157 -9.90 7.89 -19.71
N PHE A 158 -11.05 7.29 -20.01
CA PHE A 158 -11.39 5.94 -19.59
C PHE A 158 -12.14 5.26 -20.76
N PRO A 159 -11.40 4.70 -21.74
CA PRO A 159 -11.99 4.06 -22.90
C PRO A 159 -12.76 2.81 -22.49
N VAL A 160 -13.69 2.40 -23.36
CA VAL A 160 -14.20 1.02 -23.32
C VAL A 160 -13.04 0.10 -23.65
N LYS A 161 -12.91 -0.98 -22.89
CA LYS A 161 -11.90 -2.02 -23.11
C LYS A 161 -12.56 -3.28 -23.63
N SER A 162 -11.85 -4.06 -24.41
CA SER A 162 -12.37 -5.32 -24.93
C SER A 162 -11.35 -6.44 -24.82
N TYR A 163 -11.82 -7.67 -24.60
CA TYR A 163 -10.97 -8.87 -24.60
C TYR A 163 -11.72 -10.06 -25.22
N SER A 164 -11.02 -10.85 -26.04
CA SER A 164 -11.62 -11.92 -26.87
C SER A 164 -11.75 -13.28 -26.18
N SER A 165 -11.10 -13.49 -25.03
CA SER A 165 -11.13 -14.77 -24.32
C SER A 165 -11.73 -14.62 -22.92
N PRO A 166 -12.94 -14.05 -22.76
CA PRO A 166 -13.45 -13.67 -21.45
C PRO A 166 -13.57 -14.86 -20.47
N SER A 167 -13.79 -16.07 -20.96
CA SER A 167 -13.91 -17.28 -20.13
C SER A 167 -12.63 -17.64 -19.36
N THR A 168 -11.47 -17.13 -19.77
CA THR A 168 -10.19 -17.40 -19.09
C THR A 168 -9.94 -16.45 -17.91
N VAL A 169 -10.63 -15.31 -17.85
CA VAL A 169 -10.35 -14.25 -16.87
C VAL A 169 -11.61 -13.69 -16.19
N THR A 170 -12.79 -14.16 -16.58
CA THR A 170 -14.08 -13.80 -15.99
C THR A 170 -15.01 -15.02 -15.94
N PRO A 171 -16.11 -14.96 -15.16
CA PRO A 171 -17.14 -15.99 -15.16
C PRO A 171 -17.99 -16.11 -16.45
N PHE A 172 -17.68 -15.34 -17.49
CA PHE A 172 -18.50 -15.25 -18.70
C PHE A 172 -18.12 -16.30 -19.76
N PHE A 173 -18.54 -17.54 -19.53
CA PHE A 173 -18.20 -18.67 -20.42
C PHE A 173 -18.86 -18.65 -21.80
N ASN A 174 -20.01 -17.99 -21.92
CA ASN A 174 -20.82 -17.99 -23.15
C ASN A 174 -20.53 -16.79 -24.06
N TRP A 175 -19.54 -15.96 -23.71
CA TRP A 175 -19.23 -14.74 -24.44
C TRP A 175 -17.98 -14.96 -25.28
N SER A 176 -18.03 -14.58 -26.56
CA SER A 176 -16.85 -14.58 -27.44
C SER A 176 -16.02 -13.31 -27.31
N ASN A 177 -16.55 -12.30 -26.63
CA ASN A 177 -15.86 -11.06 -26.30
C ASN A 177 -16.45 -10.50 -25.02
N VAL A 178 -15.65 -9.81 -24.22
CA VAL A 178 -16.16 -8.95 -23.15
C VAL A 178 -15.77 -7.52 -23.42
N SER A 179 -16.75 -6.63 -23.35
CA SER A 179 -16.56 -5.18 -23.35
C SER A 179 -16.75 -4.65 -21.94
N ILE A 180 -15.77 -3.88 -21.45
CA ILE A 180 -15.74 -3.29 -20.11
C ILE A 180 -15.83 -1.78 -20.21
N ALA A 181 -16.76 -1.19 -19.48
CA ALA A 181 -16.86 0.25 -19.31
C ALA A 181 -16.89 0.62 -17.82
N SER A 182 -16.23 1.72 -17.46
CA SER A 182 -16.27 2.25 -16.09
C SER A 182 -17.07 3.55 -16.04
N CYS A 183 -17.99 3.68 -15.08
CA CYS A 183 -18.77 4.90 -14.83
C CYS A 183 -18.93 5.12 -13.33
N GLY A 184 -18.60 6.31 -12.83
CA GLY A 184 -18.59 6.57 -11.40
C GLY A 184 -17.69 5.57 -10.68
N ASN A 185 -18.20 4.89 -9.65
CA ASN A 185 -17.52 3.81 -8.94
C ASN A 185 -17.89 2.40 -9.43
N HIS A 186 -18.57 2.27 -10.58
CA HIS A 186 -19.07 0.99 -11.10
C HIS A 186 -18.24 0.51 -12.31
N ILE A 187 -18.17 -0.81 -12.46
CA ILE A 187 -17.61 -1.51 -13.63
C ILE A 187 -18.76 -2.25 -14.30
N PHE A 188 -18.92 -2.04 -15.59
CA PHE A 188 -19.94 -2.68 -16.42
C PHE A 188 -19.28 -3.64 -17.39
N PHE A 189 -19.85 -4.84 -17.50
CA PHE A 189 -19.44 -5.87 -18.42
C PHE A 189 -20.57 -6.17 -19.41
N ALA A 190 -20.23 -6.39 -20.67
CA ALA A 190 -21.17 -6.75 -21.72
C ALA A 190 -20.50 -7.72 -22.72
N ASP A 191 -21.29 -8.53 -23.43
CA ASP A 191 -20.80 -9.46 -24.47
C ASP A 191 -20.27 -8.76 -25.73
N ARG A 192 -20.56 -7.46 -25.87
CA ARG A 192 -20.11 -6.59 -26.96
C ARG A 192 -20.24 -5.13 -26.54
N ASP A 193 -19.64 -4.23 -27.32
CA ASP A 193 -19.81 -2.81 -27.09
C ASP A 193 -21.14 -2.29 -27.66
N TYR A 194 -22.11 -2.02 -26.77
CA TYR A 194 -23.44 -1.48 -27.12
C TYR A 194 -23.43 0.04 -27.29
N ALA A 195 -22.51 0.57 -28.09
CA ALA A 195 -22.45 2.01 -28.37
C ALA A 195 -23.76 2.48 -29.04
N GLY A 196 -24.67 3.10 -28.27
CA GLY A 196 -25.89 3.75 -28.80
C GLY A 196 -27.19 3.47 -28.06
N THR A 197 -27.26 2.45 -27.20
CA THR A 197 -28.41 2.23 -26.33
C THR A 197 -28.16 2.92 -24.99
N LYS A 198 -28.97 3.94 -24.66
CA LYS A 198 -28.97 4.49 -23.30
C LYS A 198 -29.43 3.39 -22.35
N SER A 199 -28.50 2.78 -21.61
CA SER A 199 -28.82 1.95 -20.46
C SER A 199 -29.60 2.82 -19.46
N ARG A 200 -30.84 2.43 -19.15
CA ARG A 200 -31.62 3.04 -18.06
C ARG A 200 -31.06 2.60 -16.71
#